data_AF-A0AAU8TZE2-F1
#
_entry.id   AF-A0AAU8TZE2-F1
#
_cell.length_a   1.000
_cell.length_b   1.000
_cell.length_c   1.000
_cell.angle_alpha   90.00
_cell.angle_beta   90.00
_cell.angle_gamma   90.00
#
_symmetry.space_group_name_H-M   'P 1'
#
loop_
_entity.id
_entity.type
_entity.pdbx_description
1 polymer ?
#
loop_
_entity_poly.entity_id
_entity_poly.type
_entity_poly.pdbx_seq_one_letter_code
_entity_poly.pdbx_strand_id
1 'polypeptide(L)'
;MHLYFLIICNKEKFLIYFNPCNLLFEKSQYSHDKIIFFNYIVAISKFLFFIYQQYDNMIKLLFRRKDMKSIKGTKTAVNLMKSFISETQAAIRYEYYGAQAKKDGYVQIQNIFLETARNEKAHAKRLYKFLMQDLQGKKIEISNDFPVVLADTLANLKAAAEGEHEEHSHMYPEFAKIAKEEGFDEIASVFEHIAIAEKAHDTRYKKLISNIESGKVFKKDGVCIWKCNNCGYLHEGKEAPEVCPACDHPQAHFEVFEETY
;
A
#
# COMPACT_ATOMS: atom_id res chain seq x y z
N MET A 1 -25.63 27.00 7.12
CA MET A 1 -24.94 28.00 6.28
C MET A 1 -25.99 29.01 5.84
N HIS A 2 -25.91 30.26 6.32
CA HIS A 2 -26.84 31.33 5.94
C HIS A 2 -26.28 32.04 4.71
N LEU A 3 -27.04 32.08 3.62
CA LEU A 3 -26.64 32.73 2.37
C LEU A 3 -27.53 33.94 2.10
N TYR A 4 -26.87 35.05 1.77
CA TYR A 4 -27.52 36.26 1.28
C TYR A 4 -27.18 36.41 -0.20
N PHE A 5 -28.21 36.58 -1.04
CA PHE A 5 -28.04 36.87 -2.45
C PHE A 5 -28.56 38.27 -2.73
N LEU A 6 -27.69 39.12 -3.28
CA LEU A 6 -28.08 40.43 -3.79
C LEU A 6 -28.37 40.30 -5.28
N ILE A 7 -29.63 40.45 -5.67
CA ILE A 7 -30.06 40.41 -7.07
C ILE A 7 -30.43 41.82 -7.50
N ILE A 8 -29.87 42.26 -8.64
CA ILE A 8 -30.15 43.57 -9.21
C ILE A 8 -30.90 43.36 -10.52
N CYS A 9 -32.13 43.87 -10.61
CA CYS A 9 -32.96 43.78 -11.82
C CYS A 9 -33.62 45.15 -12.08
N ASN A 10 -33.53 45.66 -13.31
CA ASN A 10 -34.04 46.98 -13.70
C ASN A 10 -33.68 48.13 -12.71
N LYS A 11 -32.40 48.18 -12.29
CA LYS A 11 -31.84 49.18 -11.36
C LYS A 11 -32.36 49.13 -9.91
N GLU A 12 -33.25 48.21 -9.56
CA GLU A 12 -33.64 47.93 -8.17
C GLU A 12 -32.76 46.81 -7.58
N LYS A 13 -32.38 46.94 -6.30
CA LYS A 13 -31.57 45.95 -5.57
C LYS A 13 -32.47 45.18 -4.60
N PHE A 14 -32.45 43.86 -4.68
CA PHE A 14 -33.19 42.97 -3.79
C PHE A 14 -32.22 42.11 -2.98
N LEU A 15 -32.37 42.13 -1.66
CA LEU A 15 -31.62 41.26 -0.76
C LEU A 15 -32.50 40.08 -0.37
N ILE A 16 -32.12 38.88 -0.80
CA ILE A 16 -32.85 37.65 -0.49
C ILE A 16 -32.08 36.88 0.57
N TYR A 17 -32.73 36.70 1.72
CA TYR A 17 -32.23 35.85 2.80
C TYR A 17 -32.74 34.43 2.61
N PHE A 18 -31.82 33.47 2.54
CA PHE A 18 -32.17 32.06 2.41
C PHE A 18 -31.88 31.32 3.71
N ASN A 19 -32.94 30.85 4.38
CA ASN A 19 -32.86 29.90 5.49
C ASN A 19 -33.45 28.55 5.02
N PRO A 20 -32.71 27.43 5.10
CA PRO A 20 -33.17 26.14 4.59
C PRO A 20 -34.44 25.57 5.27
N CYS A 21 -34.90 26.13 6.39
CA CYS A 21 -36.11 25.66 7.08
C CYS A 21 -37.39 26.47 6.83
N ASN A 22 -37.34 27.67 6.24
CA ASN A 22 -38.54 28.45 5.85
C ASN A 22 -38.16 29.65 4.95
N LEU A 23 -38.92 29.87 3.87
CA LEU A 23 -38.95 31.14 3.15
C LEU A 23 -40.09 32.00 3.71
N LEU A 24 -39.78 33.15 4.31
CA LEU A 24 -40.77 34.14 4.75
C LEU A 24 -40.56 35.45 3.99
N PHE A 25 -41.63 35.98 3.39
CA PHE A 25 -41.69 37.34 2.85
C PHE A 25 -43.07 37.95 3.11
N GLU A 26 -43.11 39.21 3.54
CA GLU A 26 -44.33 39.99 3.74
C GLU A 26 -44.92 40.41 2.38
N LYS A 27 -46.11 39.90 2.07
CA LYS A 27 -46.86 40.24 0.85
C LYS A 27 -47.57 41.58 1.03
N SER A 28 -46.90 42.70 0.75
CA SER A 28 -47.63 43.89 0.34
C SER A 28 -46.80 44.70 -0.68
N GLN A 29 -47.44 45.07 -1.80
CA GLN A 29 -46.98 46.01 -2.84
C GLN A 29 -46.16 45.49 -4.05
N TYR A 30 -46.60 44.47 -4.79
CA TYR A 30 -45.99 44.19 -6.12
C TYR A 30 -47.02 43.84 -7.22
N SER A 31 -46.77 44.32 -8.44
CA SER A 31 -47.59 44.11 -9.64
C SER A 31 -47.51 42.67 -10.17
N HIS A 32 -48.48 42.29 -11.01
CA HIS A 32 -48.66 40.92 -11.54
C HIS A 32 -47.39 40.35 -12.22
N ASP A 33 -46.59 41.19 -12.90
CA ASP A 33 -45.34 40.78 -13.55
C ASP A 33 -44.24 40.41 -12.55
N LYS A 34 -44.20 41.06 -11.38
CA LYS A 34 -43.24 40.73 -10.31
C LYS A 34 -43.58 39.38 -9.65
N ILE A 35 -44.84 38.96 -9.66
CA ILE A 35 -45.29 37.63 -9.19
C ILE A 35 -44.81 36.53 -10.16
N ILE A 36 -44.89 36.78 -11.48
CA ILE A 36 -44.44 35.82 -12.50
C ILE A 36 -42.92 35.63 -12.42
N PHE A 37 -42.16 36.72 -12.31
CA PHE A 37 -40.71 36.65 -12.13
C PHE A 37 -40.32 35.92 -10.84
N PHE A 38 -41.07 36.14 -9.75
CA PHE A 38 -40.87 35.42 -8.49
C PHE A 38 -41.11 33.91 -8.62
N ASN A 39 -42.20 33.50 -9.28
CA ASN A 39 -42.49 32.08 -9.53
C ASN A 39 -41.38 31.43 -10.35
N TYR A 40 -40.77 32.17 -11.29
CA TYR A 40 -39.63 31.69 -12.08
C TYR A 40 -38.37 31.49 -11.23
N ILE A 41 -38.05 32.42 -10.32
CA ILE A 41 -36.91 32.28 -9.39
C ILE A 41 -37.12 31.10 -8.41
N VAL A 42 -38.35 30.93 -7.91
CA VAL A 42 -38.69 29.79 -7.03
C VAL A 42 -38.59 28.47 -7.80
N ALA A 43 -38.99 28.43 -9.07
CA ALA A 43 -38.84 27.24 -9.91
C ALA A 43 -37.37 26.89 -10.17
N ILE A 44 -36.54 27.88 -10.52
CA ILE A 44 -35.10 27.68 -10.76
C ILE A 44 -34.38 27.24 -9.48
N SER A 45 -34.68 27.84 -8.33
CA SER A 45 -34.05 27.45 -7.06
C SER A 45 -34.43 26.04 -6.62
N LYS A 46 -35.70 25.62 -6.82
CA LYS A 46 -36.13 24.23 -6.62
C LYS A 46 -35.44 23.27 -7.59
N PHE A 47 -35.26 23.64 -8.85
CA PHE A 47 -34.57 22.83 -9.86
C PHE A 47 -33.08 22.66 -9.54
N LEU A 48 -32.39 23.75 -9.15
CA LEU A 48 -30.98 23.69 -8.72
C LEU A 48 -30.82 22.87 -7.43
N PHE A 49 -31.76 22.97 -6.49
CA PHE A 49 -31.76 22.12 -5.29
C PHE A 49 -31.99 20.65 -5.61
N PHE A 50 -32.88 20.34 -6.56
CA PHE A 50 -33.10 18.98 -7.06
C PHE A 50 -31.84 18.42 -7.73
N ILE A 51 -31.19 19.21 -8.59
CA ILE A 51 -29.90 18.85 -9.21
C ILE A 51 -28.83 18.61 -8.13
N TYR A 52 -28.71 19.52 -7.15
CA TYR A 52 -27.79 19.35 -6.03
C TYR A 52 -28.08 18.06 -5.26
N GLN A 53 -29.33 17.74 -4.94
CA GLN A 53 -29.69 16.48 -4.28
C GLN A 53 -29.36 15.26 -5.14
N GLN A 54 -29.52 15.34 -6.47
CA GLN A 54 -29.18 14.25 -7.37
C GLN A 54 -27.67 14.02 -7.43
N TYR A 55 -26.86 15.09 -7.50
CA TYR A 55 -25.40 15.00 -7.44
C TYR A 55 -24.88 14.63 -6.05
N ASP A 56 -25.51 15.09 -4.96
CA ASP A 56 -25.16 14.70 -3.59
C ASP A 56 -25.45 13.22 -3.35
N ASN A 57 -26.58 12.70 -3.83
CA ASN A 57 -26.86 11.27 -3.82
C ASN A 57 -25.87 10.49 -4.69
N MET A 58 -25.53 10.99 -5.88
CA MET A 58 -24.53 10.36 -6.75
C MET A 58 -23.13 10.37 -6.10
N ILE A 59 -22.73 11.47 -5.46
CA ILE A 59 -21.49 11.59 -4.68
C ILE A 59 -21.54 10.64 -3.48
N LYS A 60 -22.65 10.54 -2.75
CA LYS A 60 -22.82 9.56 -1.66
C LYS A 60 -22.82 8.10 -2.14
N LEU A 61 -23.23 7.85 -3.38
CA LEU A 61 -23.14 6.54 -4.04
C LEU A 61 -21.72 6.25 -4.53
N LEU A 62 -21.00 7.24 -5.05
CA LEU A 62 -19.59 7.17 -5.47
C LEU A 62 -18.62 7.08 -4.28
N PHE A 63 -18.97 7.73 -3.18
CA PHE A 63 -18.29 7.72 -1.88
C PHE A 63 -19.11 6.97 -0.83
N ARG A 64 -19.84 5.94 -1.25
CA ARG A 64 -20.54 5.05 -0.33
C ARG A 64 -19.45 4.34 0.46
N ARG A 65 -18.99 4.96 1.55
CA ARG A 65 -18.26 4.27 2.61
C ARG A 65 -19.19 3.12 2.96
N LYS A 66 -18.81 1.91 2.57
CA LYS A 66 -19.32 0.70 3.22
C LYS A 66 -19.23 1.03 4.71
N ASP A 67 -20.34 0.99 5.45
CA ASP A 67 -20.34 1.27 6.89
C ASP A 67 -19.39 0.29 7.54
N MET A 68 -18.12 0.68 7.61
CA MET A 68 -17.04 -0.20 7.98
C MET A 68 -17.01 -0.16 9.48
N LYS A 69 -17.29 -1.32 10.07
CA LYS A 69 -17.26 -1.52 11.51
C LYS A 69 -15.94 -0.94 12.05
N SER A 70 -16.02 -0.16 13.12
CA SER A 70 -14.83 0.44 13.74
C SER A 70 -13.90 -0.67 14.24
N ILE A 71 -12.60 -0.53 13.98
CA ILE A 71 -11.53 -1.42 14.48
C ILE A 71 -11.02 -0.96 15.86
N LYS A 72 -11.46 0.20 16.36
CA LYS A 72 -11.05 0.70 17.69
C LYS A 72 -11.32 -0.34 18.79
N GLY A 73 -10.25 -0.73 19.49
CA GLY A 73 -10.31 -1.63 20.64
C GLY A 73 -10.40 -3.12 20.28
N THR A 74 -10.26 -3.46 18.99
CA THR A 74 -10.30 -4.85 18.54
C THR A 74 -8.90 -5.47 18.51
N LYS A 75 -8.83 -6.81 18.49
CA LYS A 75 -7.57 -7.53 18.28
C LYS A 75 -7.04 -7.29 16.87
N THR A 76 -7.92 -7.11 15.88
CA THR A 76 -7.53 -6.78 14.51
C THR A 76 -6.76 -5.46 14.43
N ALA A 77 -7.14 -4.43 15.19
CA ALA A 77 -6.35 -3.19 15.22
C ALA A 77 -4.95 -3.39 15.80
N VAL A 78 -4.83 -4.22 16.85
CA VAL A 78 -3.52 -4.59 17.43
C VAL A 78 -2.69 -5.36 16.40
N ASN A 79 -3.28 -6.33 15.72
CA ASN A 79 -2.61 -7.17 14.72
C ASN A 79 -2.17 -6.35 13.50
N LEU A 80 -3.01 -5.44 12.99
CA LEU A 80 -2.62 -4.49 11.94
C LEU A 80 -1.41 -3.66 12.33
N MET A 81 -1.36 -3.17 13.57
CA MET A 81 -0.22 -2.39 14.05
C MET A 81 1.03 -3.24 14.25
N LYS A 82 0.89 -4.48 14.76
CA LYS A 82 1.99 -5.45 14.83
C LYS A 82 2.58 -5.73 13.45
N SER A 83 1.74 -6.04 12.46
CA SER A 83 2.19 -6.27 11.08
C SER A 83 2.85 -5.04 10.50
N PHE A 84 2.27 -3.84 10.66
CA PHE A 84 2.91 -2.61 10.20
C PHE A 84 4.32 -2.42 10.81
N ILE A 85 4.48 -2.70 12.11
CA ILE A 85 5.78 -2.62 12.79
C ILE A 85 6.74 -3.72 12.31
N SER A 86 6.26 -4.94 12.06
CA SER A 86 7.08 -6.04 11.54
C SER A 86 7.61 -5.71 10.14
N GLU A 87 6.69 -5.36 9.23
CA GLU A 87 6.95 -5.04 7.83
C GLU A 87 7.91 -3.85 7.66
N THR A 88 7.74 -2.81 8.48
CA THR A 88 8.63 -1.65 8.45
C THR A 88 10.04 -2.00 8.91
N GLN A 89 10.18 -2.85 9.93
CA GLN A 89 11.50 -3.33 10.36
C GLN A 89 12.11 -4.31 9.38
N ALA A 90 11.33 -5.22 8.80
CA ALA A 90 11.76 -6.16 7.77
C ALA A 90 12.31 -5.41 6.55
N ALA A 91 11.57 -4.41 6.05
CA ALA A 91 12.02 -3.57 4.95
C ALA A 91 13.41 -2.95 5.20
N ILE A 92 13.63 -2.40 6.40
CA ILE A 92 14.91 -1.78 6.76
C ILE A 92 16.02 -2.82 6.95
N ARG A 93 15.74 -3.96 7.60
CA ARG A 93 16.71 -5.06 7.72
C ARG A 93 17.13 -5.57 6.35
N TYR A 94 16.19 -5.75 5.43
CA TYR A 94 16.49 -6.23 4.08
C TYR A 94 17.33 -5.23 3.29
N GLU A 95 17.15 -3.92 3.46
CA GLU A 95 18.08 -2.94 2.89
C GLU A 95 19.51 -3.11 3.43
N TYR A 96 19.66 -3.33 4.74
CA TYR A 96 20.97 -3.57 5.35
C TYR A 96 21.58 -4.90 4.89
N TYR A 97 20.77 -5.95 4.78
CA TYR A 97 21.20 -7.25 4.27
C TYR A 97 21.61 -7.16 2.81
N GLY A 98 20.91 -6.38 1.99
CA GLY A 98 21.30 -6.11 0.62
C GLY A 98 22.65 -5.37 0.53
N ALA A 99 22.86 -4.37 1.39
CA ALA A 99 24.15 -3.68 1.46
C ALA A 99 25.29 -4.63 1.86
N GLN A 100 25.04 -5.57 2.77
CA GLN A 100 26.01 -6.59 3.15
C GLN A 100 26.23 -7.62 2.02
N ALA A 101 25.18 -8.05 1.33
CA ALA A 101 25.28 -8.95 0.17
C ALA A 101 26.19 -8.39 -0.92
N LYS A 102 26.13 -7.07 -1.14
CA LYS A 102 27.08 -6.41 -2.05
C LYS A 102 28.52 -6.53 -1.59
N LYS A 103 28.80 -6.29 -0.29
CA LYS A 103 30.14 -6.38 0.29
C LYS A 103 30.70 -7.80 0.23
N ASP A 104 29.84 -8.78 0.40
CA ASP A 104 30.20 -10.20 0.33
C ASP A 104 30.32 -10.73 -1.10
N GLY A 105 30.09 -9.88 -2.12
CA GLY A 105 30.28 -10.24 -3.53
C GLY A 105 29.05 -10.84 -4.22
N TYR A 106 27.84 -10.51 -3.77
CA TYR A 106 26.59 -11.05 -4.30
C TYR A 106 25.61 -9.96 -4.77
N VAL A 107 25.85 -9.38 -5.95
CA VAL A 107 25.02 -8.27 -6.47
C VAL A 107 23.59 -8.72 -6.79
N GLN A 108 23.39 -9.95 -7.29
CA GLN A 108 22.04 -10.49 -7.50
C GLN A 108 21.27 -10.56 -6.16
N ILE A 109 21.92 -11.07 -5.11
CA ILE A 109 21.29 -11.21 -3.79
C ILE A 109 20.98 -9.84 -3.18
N GLN A 110 21.87 -8.86 -3.38
CA GLN A 110 21.57 -7.45 -3.04
C GLN A 110 20.28 -6.99 -3.71
N ASN A 111 20.17 -7.15 -5.03
CA ASN A 111 19.00 -6.68 -5.79
C ASN A 111 17.71 -7.36 -5.31
N ILE A 112 17.78 -8.64 -4.99
CA ILE A 112 16.65 -9.41 -4.44
C ILE A 112 16.23 -8.86 -3.07
N PHE A 113 17.17 -8.63 -2.14
CA PHE A 113 16.84 -8.02 -0.86
C PHE A 113 16.21 -6.63 -1.01
N LEU A 114 16.70 -5.81 -1.93
CA LEU A 114 16.14 -4.48 -2.22
C LEU A 114 14.77 -4.54 -2.90
N GLU A 115 14.49 -5.58 -3.67
CA GLU A 115 13.15 -5.86 -4.18
C GLU A 115 12.20 -6.22 -3.04
N THR A 116 12.56 -7.22 -2.22
CA THR A 116 11.75 -7.64 -1.06
C THR A 116 11.49 -6.47 -0.12
N ALA A 117 12.50 -5.63 0.17
CA ALA A 117 12.33 -4.43 0.98
C ALA A 117 11.29 -3.44 0.41
N ARG A 118 11.16 -3.34 -0.92
CA ARG A 118 10.11 -2.54 -1.56
C ARG A 118 8.73 -3.20 -1.45
N ASN A 119 8.67 -4.53 -1.49
CA ASN A 119 7.44 -5.28 -1.25
C ASN A 119 6.92 -5.06 0.17
N GLU A 120 7.78 -5.16 1.19
CA GLU A 120 7.38 -4.95 2.59
C GLU A 120 6.92 -3.53 2.86
N LYS A 121 7.53 -2.53 2.22
CA LYS A 121 7.01 -1.15 2.26
C LYS A 121 5.60 -1.04 1.68
N ALA A 122 5.27 -1.82 0.65
CA ALA A 122 3.93 -1.87 0.07
C ALA A 122 2.93 -2.57 1.00
N HIS A 123 3.33 -3.69 1.63
CA HIS A 123 2.54 -4.40 2.64
C HIS A 123 2.25 -3.50 3.85
N ALA A 124 3.29 -2.93 4.46
CA ALA A 124 3.20 -1.95 5.55
C ALA A 124 2.23 -0.81 5.19
N LYS A 125 2.36 -0.22 3.99
CA LYS A 125 1.50 0.87 3.55
C LYS A 125 0.04 0.44 3.41
N ARG A 126 -0.24 -0.77 2.91
CA ARG A 126 -1.62 -1.28 2.83
C ARG A 126 -2.21 -1.48 4.21
N LEU A 127 -1.48 -2.09 5.13
CA LEU A 127 -1.90 -2.35 6.50
C LEU A 127 -2.16 -1.04 7.28
N TYR A 128 -1.24 -0.08 7.17
CA TYR A 128 -1.36 1.21 7.83
C TYR A 128 -2.57 2.03 7.36
N LYS A 129 -2.98 1.87 6.09
CA LYS A 129 -4.20 2.54 5.59
C LYS A 129 -5.46 2.11 6.34
N PHE A 130 -5.58 0.84 6.73
CA PHE A 130 -6.73 0.40 7.54
C PHE A 130 -6.76 1.09 8.91
N LEU A 131 -5.59 1.21 9.56
CA LEU A 131 -5.46 1.93 10.83
C LEU A 131 -5.83 3.41 10.69
N MET A 132 -5.30 4.07 9.65
CA MET A 132 -5.51 5.50 9.43
C MET A 132 -6.97 5.88 9.12
N GLN A 133 -7.74 4.96 8.54
CA GLN A 133 -9.15 5.22 8.20
C GLN A 133 -10.05 5.40 9.43
N ASP A 134 -9.72 4.77 10.57
CA ASP A 134 -10.58 4.74 11.76
C ASP A 134 -9.89 5.28 13.04
N LEU A 135 -8.55 5.20 13.11
CA LEU A 135 -7.77 5.49 14.31
C LEU A 135 -6.89 6.73 14.20
N GLN A 136 -7.14 7.63 13.24
CA GLN A 136 -6.34 8.84 13.04
C GLN A 136 -6.06 9.60 14.35
N GLY A 137 -4.77 9.77 14.67
CA GLY A 137 -4.31 10.45 15.89
C GLY A 137 -4.41 9.65 17.20
N LYS A 138 -4.99 8.44 17.17
CA LYS A 138 -5.06 7.53 18.32
C LYS A 138 -3.77 6.70 18.42
N LYS A 139 -3.48 6.21 19.62
CA LYS A 139 -2.32 5.36 19.90
C LYS A 139 -2.78 3.92 20.15
N ILE A 140 -1.95 2.97 19.75
CA ILE A 140 -2.11 1.55 20.07
C ILE A 140 -0.82 1.14 20.77
N GLU A 141 -0.94 0.57 21.95
CA GLU A 141 0.19 0.00 22.69
C GLU A 141 0.49 -1.40 22.15
N ILE A 142 1.75 -1.65 21.81
CA ILE A 142 2.22 -2.93 21.26
C ILE A 142 3.40 -3.41 22.09
N SER A 143 3.31 -4.65 22.55
CA SER A 143 4.42 -5.41 23.12
C SER A 143 4.69 -6.60 22.20
N ASN A 144 5.92 -6.68 21.68
CA ASN A 144 6.36 -7.76 20.80
C ASN A 144 7.89 -7.87 20.83
N ASP A 145 8.41 -9.08 20.61
CA ASP A 145 9.84 -9.32 20.45
C ASP A 145 10.23 -9.20 18.98
N PHE A 146 11.47 -8.77 18.71
CA PHE A 146 11.97 -8.59 17.34
C PHE A 146 13.39 -9.14 17.20
N PRO A 147 13.72 -9.74 16.04
CA PRO A 147 15.05 -10.29 15.81
C PRO A 147 16.09 -9.18 15.67
N VAL A 148 17.27 -9.39 16.26
CA VAL A 148 18.44 -8.52 16.15
C VAL A 148 19.55 -9.28 15.45
N VAL A 149 19.55 -9.23 14.12
CA VAL A 149 20.54 -9.92 13.28
C VAL A 149 21.05 -8.96 12.22
N LEU A 150 22.38 -8.90 12.08
CA LEU A 150 23.09 -8.30 10.95
C LEU A 150 24.49 -8.92 10.93
N ALA A 151 24.71 -9.87 10.03
CA ALA A 151 25.93 -10.68 9.93
C ALA A 151 26.32 -10.86 8.46
N ASP A 152 27.03 -11.92 8.08
CA ASP A 152 27.30 -12.24 6.68
C ASP A 152 26.01 -12.57 5.89
N THR A 153 26.11 -12.60 4.56
CA THR A 153 24.97 -12.81 3.66
C THR A 153 24.22 -14.12 3.92
N LEU A 154 24.92 -15.20 4.25
CA LEU A 154 24.28 -16.50 4.50
C LEU A 154 23.46 -16.44 5.80
N ALA A 155 24.03 -15.88 6.87
CA ALA A 155 23.32 -15.67 8.13
C ALA A 155 22.11 -14.73 7.97
N ASN A 156 22.26 -13.65 7.19
CA ASN A 156 21.18 -12.71 6.91
C ASN A 156 20.05 -13.35 6.11
N LEU A 157 20.36 -14.17 5.09
CA LEU A 157 19.36 -14.92 4.34
C LEU A 157 18.60 -15.91 5.22
N LYS A 158 19.29 -16.61 6.13
CA LYS A 158 18.65 -17.53 7.10
C LYS A 158 17.71 -16.78 8.03
N ALA A 159 18.14 -15.64 8.56
CA ALA A 159 17.30 -14.80 9.41
C ALA A 159 16.08 -14.24 8.65
N ALA A 160 16.26 -13.83 7.38
CA ALA A 160 15.15 -13.39 6.53
C ALA A 160 14.17 -14.53 6.27
N ALA A 161 14.65 -15.70 5.83
CA ALA A 161 13.79 -16.87 5.57
C ALA A 161 13.00 -17.31 6.80
N GLU A 162 13.60 -17.28 8.00
CA GLU A 162 12.90 -17.60 9.25
C GLU A 162 11.80 -16.57 9.56
N GLY A 163 12.10 -15.27 9.40
CA GLY A 163 11.11 -14.21 9.57
C GLY A 163 9.92 -14.36 8.62
N GLU A 164 10.19 -14.52 7.33
CA GLU A 164 9.16 -14.78 6.31
C GLU A 164 8.34 -16.03 6.65
N HIS A 165 9.02 -17.10 7.10
CA HIS A 165 8.36 -18.36 7.47
C HIS A 165 7.36 -18.18 8.61
N GLU A 166 7.77 -17.49 9.68
CA GLU A 166 6.89 -17.17 10.80
C GLU A 166 5.69 -16.35 10.34
N GLU A 167 5.93 -15.37 9.46
CA GLU A 167 4.87 -14.51 8.94
C GLU A 167 3.83 -15.27 8.11
N HIS A 168 4.27 -16.06 7.12
CA HIS A 168 3.34 -16.78 6.23
C HIS A 168 2.73 -18.03 6.83
N SER A 169 3.40 -18.71 7.76
CA SER A 169 2.94 -19.99 8.32
C SER A 169 2.15 -19.84 9.62
N HIS A 170 2.40 -18.78 10.40
CA HIS A 170 1.77 -18.60 11.71
C HIS A 170 1.08 -17.24 11.85
N MET A 171 1.84 -16.14 11.77
CA MET A 171 1.34 -14.81 12.13
C MET A 171 0.18 -14.35 11.25
N TYR A 172 0.35 -14.30 9.92
CA TYR A 172 -0.68 -13.82 9.02
C TYR A 172 -1.92 -14.72 8.95
N PRO A 173 -1.80 -16.06 8.93
CA PRO A 173 -2.95 -16.95 9.07
C PRO A 173 -3.74 -16.72 10.37
N GLU A 174 -3.08 -16.54 11.51
CA GLU A 174 -3.74 -16.22 12.78
C GLU A 174 -4.45 -14.86 12.72
N PHE A 175 -3.77 -13.84 12.18
CA PHE A 175 -4.32 -12.50 12.07
C PHE A 175 -5.53 -12.44 11.14
N ALA A 176 -5.48 -13.18 10.03
CA ALA A 176 -6.60 -13.33 9.11
C ALA A 176 -7.82 -13.98 9.80
N LYS A 177 -7.59 -15.07 10.54
CA LYS A 177 -8.63 -15.75 11.31
C LYS A 177 -9.30 -14.80 12.31
N ILE A 178 -8.51 -14.08 13.11
CA ILE A 178 -9.03 -13.12 14.10
C ILE A 178 -9.82 -12.01 13.41
N ALA A 179 -9.31 -11.46 12.30
CA ALA A 179 -10.01 -10.43 11.53
C ALA A 179 -11.38 -10.92 11.03
N LYS A 180 -11.44 -12.17 10.56
CA LYS A 180 -12.69 -12.80 10.12
C LYS A 180 -13.67 -13.01 11.29
N GLU A 181 -13.18 -13.50 12.44
CA GLU A 181 -13.98 -13.68 13.66
C GLU A 181 -14.57 -12.35 14.18
N GLU A 182 -13.83 -11.24 14.04
CA GLU A 182 -14.31 -9.91 14.43
C GLU A 182 -15.19 -9.22 13.36
N GLY A 183 -15.34 -9.84 12.18
CA GLY A 183 -16.19 -9.39 11.07
C GLY A 183 -15.52 -8.43 10.08
N PHE A 184 -14.20 -8.48 9.96
CA PHE A 184 -13.38 -7.67 9.06
C PHE A 184 -12.86 -8.47 7.85
N ASP A 185 -13.77 -8.97 7.02
CA ASP A 185 -13.45 -9.87 5.89
C ASP A 185 -12.42 -9.29 4.91
N GLU A 186 -12.45 -7.98 4.66
CA GLU A 186 -11.47 -7.33 3.77
C GLU A 186 -10.05 -7.37 4.38
N ILE A 187 -9.94 -7.13 5.69
CA ILE A 187 -8.65 -7.14 6.39
C ILE A 187 -8.12 -8.56 6.47
N ALA A 188 -9.00 -9.53 6.76
CA ALA A 188 -8.66 -10.96 6.74
C ALA A 188 -8.09 -11.38 5.37
N SER A 189 -8.79 -11.02 4.29
CA SER A 189 -8.35 -11.31 2.94
C SER A 189 -7.02 -10.64 2.60
N VAL A 190 -6.76 -9.41 3.08
CA VAL A 190 -5.45 -8.76 2.87
C VAL A 190 -4.34 -9.52 3.60
N PHE A 191 -4.54 -9.95 4.84
CA PHE A 191 -3.55 -10.76 5.55
C PHE A 191 -3.26 -12.09 4.83
N GLU A 192 -4.30 -12.77 4.32
CA GLU A 192 -4.13 -14.00 3.53
C GLU A 192 -3.31 -13.76 2.25
N HIS A 193 -3.56 -12.65 1.53
CA HIS A 193 -2.82 -12.34 0.32
C HIS A 193 -1.36 -11.93 0.58
N ILE A 194 -1.10 -11.21 1.68
CA ILE A 194 0.26 -10.88 2.10
C ILE A 194 1.03 -12.17 2.43
N ALA A 195 0.42 -13.12 3.15
CA ALA A 195 1.04 -14.42 3.44
C ALA A 195 1.46 -15.19 2.17
N ILE A 196 0.76 -15.02 1.05
CA ILE A 196 1.15 -15.65 -0.23
C ILE A 196 2.46 -15.04 -0.75
N ALA A 197 2.63 -13.72 -0.63
CA ALA A 197 3.85 -13.02 -1.02
C ALA A 197 5.03 -13.45 -0.12
N GLU A 198 4.83 -13.48 1.20
CA GLU A 198 5.87 -13.87 2.17
C GLU A 198 6.33 -15.32 1.97
N LYS A 199 5.41 -16.21 1.60
CA LYS A 199 5.78 -17.58 1.21
C LYS A 199 6.69 -17.61 -0.03
N ALA A 200 6.49 -16.71 -0.98
CA ALA A 200 7.36 -16.59 -2.15
C ALA A 200 8.73 -16.01 -1.75
N HIS A 201 8.77 -15.04 -0.83
CA HIS A 201 10.02 -14.51 -0.27
C HIS A 201 10.82 -15.60 0.45
N ASP A 202 10.20 -16.34 1.38
CA ASP A 202 10.80 -17.48 2.08
C ASP A 202 11.38 -18.50 1.10
N THR A 203 10.57 -18.92 0.13
CA THR A 203 10.99 -19.88 -0.90
C THR A 203 12.21 -19.38 -1.69
N ARG A 204 12.24 -18.10 -2.04
CA ARG A 204 13.35 -17.47 -2.74
C ARG A 204 14.60 -17.44 -1.87
N TYR A 205 14.50 -17.04 -0.60
CA TYR A 205 15.64 -17.03 0.32
C TYR A 205 16.20 -18.43 0.57
N LYS A 206 15.36 -19.45 0.77
CA LYS A 206 15.81 -20.85 0.89
C LYS A 206 16.60 -21.35 -0.32
N LYS A 207 16.20 -20.96 -1.54
CA LYS A 207 16.96 -21.26 -2.76
C LYS A 207 18.32 -20.55 -2.79
N LEU A 208 18.38 -19.28 -2.38
CA LEU A 208 19.64 -18.53 -2.30
C LEU A 208 20.60 -19.11 -1.24
N ILE A 209 20.09 -19.49 -0.07
CA ILE A 209 20.84 -20.20 0.98
C ILE A 209 21.46 -21.48 0.38
N SER A 210 20.65 -22.30 -0.28
CA SER A 210 21.13 -23.54 -0.90
C SER A 210 22.21 -23.28 -1.97
N ASN A 211 22.06 -22.22 -2.78
CA ASN A 211 23.08 -21.85 -3.77
C ASN A 211 24.40 -21.44 -3.12
N ILE A 212 24.39 -20.68 -2.02
CA ILE A 212 25.60 -20.30 -1.30
C ILE A 212 26.26 -21.54 -0.69
N GLU A 213 25.50 -22.35 0.05
CA GLU A 213 26.02 -23.53 0.77
C GLU A 213 26.60 -24.58 -0.18
N SER A 214 26.03 -24.71 -1.38
CA SER A 214 26.51 -25.66 -2.40
C SER A 214 27.52 -25.06 -3.39
N GLY A 215 27.93 -23.80 -3.24
CA GLY A 215 28.85 -23.13 -4.16
C GLY A 215 28.29 -22.93 -5.57
N LYS A 216 26.96 -22.89 -5.72
CA LYS A 216 26.23 -22.80 -6.99
C LYS A 216 25.75 -21.39 -7.33
N VAL A 217 26.28 -20.35 -6.68
CA VAL A 217 25.94 -18.96 -7.00
C VAL A 217 26.45 -18.58 -8.40
N PHE A 218 27.73 -18.85 -8.69
CA PHE A 218 28.38 -18.50 -9.96
C PHE A 218 28.77 -19.72 -10.80
N LYS A 219 28.24 -20.90 -10.46
CA LYS A 219 28.47 -22.18 -11.14
C LYS A 219 27.20 -23.01 -11.19
N LYS A 220 26.96 -23.71 -12.30
CA LYS A 220 25.88 -24.69 -12.47
C LYS A 220 26.42 -26.02 -13.00
N ASP A 221 25.64 -27.08 -12.83
CA ASP A 221 26.02 -28.43 -13.28
C ASP A 221 26.04 -28.51 -14.83
N GLY A 222 25.16 -27.74 -15.48
CA GLY A 222 25.06 -27.59 -16.93
C GLY A 222 25.50 -26.21 -17.43
N VAL A 223 25.58 -26.08 -18.75
CA VAL A 223 25.80 -24.77 -19.41
C VAL A 223 24.54 -23.94 -19.27
N CYS A 224 24.70 -22.67 -18.91
CA CYS A 224 23.63 -21.67 -18.91
C CYS A 224 24.16 -20.33 -19.40
N ILE A 225 23.26 -19.37 -19.57
CA ILE A 225 23.62 -18.01 -19.93
C ILE A 225 23.71 -17.19 -18.64
N TRP A 226 24.84 -16.52 -18.45
CA TRP A 226 25.08 -15.60 -17.34
C TRP A 226 25.00 -14.16 -17.83
N LYS A 227 24.24 -13.31 -17.14
CA LYS A 227 24.14 -11.88 -17.42
C LYS A 227 24.92 -11.08 -16.40
N CYS A 228 25.77 -10.17 -16.85
CA CYS A 228 26.38 -9.16 -15.99
C CYS A 228 25.36 -8.06 -15.65
N ASN A 229 24.96 -7.95 -14.39
CA ASN A 229 24.04 -6.91 -13.90
C ASN A 229 24.57 -5.48 -13.99
N ASN A 230 25.87 -5.29 -14.28
CA ASN A 230 26.44 -3.96 -14.48
C ASN A 230 26.23 -3.41 -15.89
N CYS A 231 26.41 -4.25 -16.92
CA CYS A 231 26.47 -3.80 -18.32
C CYS A 231 25.60 -4.60 -19.30
N GLY A 232 24.99 -5.69 -18.86
CA GLY A 232 24.15 -6.55 -19.70
C GLY A 232 24.91 -7.58 -20.56
N TYR A 233 26.23 -7.68 -20.45
CA TYR A 233 27.01 -8.72 -21.16
C TYR A 233 26.48 -10.12 -20.84
N LEU A 234 26.28 -10.93 -21.88
CA LEU A 234 25.86 -12.33 -21.77
C LEU A 234 27.04 -13.26 -22.02
N HIS A 235 27.22 -14.23 -21.12
CA HIS A 235 28.24 -15.26 -21.19
C HIS A 235 27.60 -16.64 -21.19
N GLU A 236 27.89 -17.48 -22.18
CA GLU A 236 27.47 -18.87 -22.18
C GLU A 236 28.57 -19.75 -21.55
N GLY A 237 28.23 -20.46 -20.47
CA GLY A 237 29.20 -21.28 -19.76
C GLY A 237 28.61 -22.01 -18.57
N LYS A 238 29.37 -22.95 -18.00
CA LYS A 238 29.01 -23.60 -16.72
C LYS A 238 29.23 -22.67 -15.52
N GLU A 239 30.08 -21.66 -15.68
CA GLU A 239 30.50 -20.73 -14.64
C GLU A 239 30.46 -19.30 -15.19
N ALA A 240 30.13 -18.33 -14.34
CA ALA A 240 30.28 -16.92 -14.69
C ALA A 240 31.78 -16.56 -14.74
N PRO A 241 32.22 -15.64 -15.63
CA PRO A 241 33.63 -15.27 -15.70
C PRO A 241 34.07 -14.49 -14.45
N GLU A 242 35.32 -14.70 -14.02
CA GLU A 242 35.89 -14.00 -12.84
C GLU A 242 35.87 -12.47 -12.99
N VAL A 243 36.05 -12.00 -14.22
CA VAL A 243 35.98 -10.59 -14.62
C VAL A 243 35.12 -10.49 -15.88
N CYS A 244 34.17 -9.54 -15.89
CA CYS A 244 33.34 -9.29 -17.06
C CYS A 244 34.20 -8.76 -18.23
N PRO A 245 34.26 -9.44 -19.38
CA PRO A 245 35.09 -9.02 -20.51
C PRO A 245 34.62 -7.73 -21.19
N ALA A 246 33.40 -7.25 -20.87
CA ALA A 246 32.83 -6.04 -21.44
C ALA A 246 33.06 -4.79 -20.56
N CYS A 247 32.97 -4.91 -19.23
CA CYS A 247 32.97 -3.75 -18.33
C CYS A 247 33.96 -3.84 -17.17
N ASP A 248 34.84 -4.85 -17.15
CA ASP A 248 35.92 -5.01 -16.17
C ASP A 248 35.44 -5.07 -14.70
N HIS A 249 34.18 -5.48 -14.47
CA HIS A 249 33.61 -5.70 -13.14
C HIS A 249 33.73 -7.17 -12.70
N PRO A 250 33.84 -7.43 -11.39
CA PRO A 250 34.06 -8.78 -10.87
C PRO A 250 32.87 -9.73 -11.09
N GLN A 251 33.13 -11.03 -10.96
CA GLN A 251 32.15 -12.12 -11.03
C GLN A 251 30.88 -11.86 -10.22
N ALA A 252 31.02 -11.13 -9.10
CA ALA A 252 29.95 -10.71 -8.20
C ALA A 252 28.72 -10.09 -8.90
N HIS A 253 28.92 -9.50 -10.08
CA HIS A 253 27.85 -8.88 -10.87
C HIS A 253 27.05 -9.86 -11.72
N PHE A 254 27.45 -11.12 -11.85
CA PHE A 254 26.76 -12.07 -12.72
C PHE A 254 25.57 -12.74 -12.03
N GLU A 255 24.53 -12.97 -12.81
CA GLU A 255 23.39 -13.81 -12.46
C GLU A 255 23.04 -14.74 -13.62
N VAL A 256 22.27 -15.80 -13.37
CA VAL A 256 21.68 -16.59 -14.45
C VAL A 256 20.69 -15.71 -15.21
N PHE A 257 20.79 -15.68 -16.54
CA PHE A 257 19.89 -14.95 -17.41
C PHE A 257 18.56 -15.69 -17.57
N GLU A 258 17.46 -14.98 -17.35
CA GLU A 258 16.11 -15.42 -17.66
C GLU A 258 15.40 -14.32 -18.46
N GLU A 259 14.71 -14.71 -19.54
CA GLU A 259 13.92 -13.82 -20.41
C GLU A 259 12.44 -13.96 -20.04
N THR A 260 11.73 -12.84 -19.89
CA THR A 260 10.37 -12.79 -19.32
C THR A 260 9.30 -12.28 -20.29
N TYR A 261 9.64 -12.14 -21.57
CA TYR A 261 8.78 -11.70 -22.67
C TYR A 261 8.81 -12.70 -23.83
#